data_AF-A0A3C1FUN9-F1
#
_entry.id   AF-A0A3C1FUN9-F1
#
_cell.length_a   1.000
_cell.length_b   1.000
_cell.length_c   1.000
_cell.angle_alpha   90.00
_cell.angle_beta   90.00
_cell.angle_gamma   90.00
#
_symmetry.space_group_name_H-M   'P 1'
#
loop_
_entity.id
_entity.type
_entity.pdbx_description
1 polymer ?
#
loop_
_entity_poly.entity_id
_entity_poly.type
_entity_poly.pdbx_seq_one_letter_code
_entity_poly.pdbx_strand_id
1 'polypeptide(L)'
;MPEECHPQLTILREIDSISLMNRKFYFGIFIIFLIVFPFATPLHAAAEEEDPCAKDGLHIRNETTIDLWVKKNDGACTLWTHHHIIIIKPEDTLEIFSDLTCSTLYCGEKPSYEDFQFIDKNGDCRVKILPSCTLSDM
;
A
#
# COMPACT_ATOMS: atom_id res chain seq x y z
N MET A 1 85.87 18.28 -23.79
CA MET A 1 85.24 18.31 -22.45
C MET A 1 84.91 19.77 -22.19
N PRO A 2 83.62 20.16 -22.03
CA PRO A 2 82.71 19.61 -21.02
C PRO A 2 81.29 19.24 -21.50
N GLU A 3 80.69 18.37 -20.68
CA GLU A 3 79.29 18.20 -20.25
C GLU A 3 78.12 18.40 -21.23
N GLU A 4 77.55 17.24 -21.64
CA GLU A 4 76.17 17.10 -22.08
C GLU A 4 75.21 17.18 -20.88
N CYS A 5 74.25 18.11 -20.93
CA CYS A 5 73.18 18.23 -19.93
C CYS A 5 71.86 17.71 -20.52
N HIS A 6 71.31 16.68 -19.88
CA HIS A 6 70.16 15.87 -20.31
C HIS A 6 68.81 16.63 -20.25
N PRO A 7 67.97 16.59 -21.32
CA PRO A 7 66.64 17.22 -21.34
C PRO A 7 65.49 16.35 -20.79
N GLN A 8 65.79 15.22 -20.14
CA GLN A 8 64.77 14.21 -19.77
C GLN A 8 64.00 14.50 -18.47
N LEU A 9 64.39 15.49 -17.65
CA LEU A 9 63.76 15.71 -16.35
C LEU A 9 62.52 16.62 -16.37
N THR A 10 62.29 17.37 -17.45
CA THR A 10 61.23 18.40 -17.49
C THR A 10 59.86 17.81 -17.84
N ILE A 11 59.83 16.73 -18.64
CA ILE A 11 58.58 16.14 -19.16
C ILE A 11 57.81 15.37 -18.07
N LEU A 12 58.50 14.71 -17.13
CA LEU A 12 57.86 13.96 -16.04
C LEU A 12 57.10 14.87 -15.04
N ARG A 13 57.52 16.13 -14.87
CA ARG A 13 56.84 17.08 -13.96
C ARG A 13 55.53 17.63 -14.51
N GLU A 14 55.40 17.77 -15.82
CA GLU A 14 54.18 18.28 -16.45
C GLU A 14 53.04 17.24 -16.44
N ILE A 15 53.36 15.96 -16.62
CA ILE A 15 52.36 14.87 -16.65
C ILE A 15 51.70 14.69 -15.27
N ASP A 16 52.47 14.80 -14.18
CA ASP A 16 51.93 14.73 -12.81
C ASP A 16 50.99 15.91 -12.49
N SER A 17 51.29 17.10 -13.02
CA SER A 17 50.46 18.28 -12.79
C SER A 17 49.09 18.20 -13.50
N ILE A 18 49.04 17.63 -14.71
CA ILE A 18 47.80 17.45 -15.49
C ILE A 18 46.93 16.36 -14.85
N SER A 19 47.54 15.27 -14.38
CA SER A 19 46.86 14.17 -13.68
C SER A 19 46.23 14.63 -12.36
N LEU A 20 46.96 15.43 -11.58
CA LEU A 20 46.47 15.98 -10.31
C LEU A 20 45.34 17.01 -10.51
N MET A 21 45.40 17.81 -11.57
CA MET A 21 44.41 18.84 -11.87
C MET A 21 43.08 18.22 -12.32
N ASN A 22 43.11 17.16 -13.13
CA ASN A 22 41.92 16.39 -13.49
C ASN A 22 41.27 15.75 -12.25
N ARG A 23 42.05 15.13 -11.36
CA ARG A 23 41.52 14.47 -10.15
C ARG A 23 40.78 15.43 -9.23
N LYS A 24 41.26 16.67 -9.07
CA LYS A 24 40.58 17.71 -8.26
C LYS A 24 39.32 18.25 -8.93
N PHE A 25 39.32 18.36 -10.26
CA PHE A 25 38.16 18.80 -11.03
C PHE A 25 37.01 17.77 -10.97
N TYR A 26 37.32 16.48 -11.12
CA TYR A 26 36.35 15.38 -10.98
C TYR A 26 35.82 15.25 -9.55
N PHE A 27 36.66 15.46 -8.53
CA PHE A 27 36.21 15.43 -7.13
C PHE A 27 35.25 16.58 -6.81
N GLY A 28 35.48 17.77 -7.37
CA GLY A 28 34.57 18.91 -7.24
C GLY A 28 33.21 18.67 -7.90
N ILE A 29 33.18 18.10 -9.10
CA ILE A 29 31.93 17.74 -9.80
C ILE A 29 31.15 16.67 -9.03
N PHE A 30 31.83 15.68 -8.44
CA PHE A 30 31.19 14.61 -7.67
C PHE A 30 30.55 15.13 -6.37
N ILE A 31 31.18 16.09 -5.69
CA ILE A 31 30.61 16.74 -4.49
C ILE A 31 29.36 17.57 -4.86
N ILE A 32 29.39 18.29 -5.98
CA ILE A 32 28.21 19.05 -6.45
C ILE A 32 27.04 18.10 -6.76
N PHE A 33 27.31 16.94 -7.38
CA PHE A 33 26.27 15.93 -7.62
C PHE A 33 25.67 15.41 -6.31
N LEU A 34 26.48 15.12 -5.29
CA LEU A 34 25.98 14.62 -4.00
C LEU A 34 25.19 15.66 -3.19
N ILE A 35 25.44 16.96 -3.36
CA ILE A 35 24.72 18.02 -2.65
C ILE A 35 23.41 18.40 -3.37
N VAL A 36 23.34 18.26 -4.70
CA VAL A 36 22.17 18.65 -5.51
C VAL A 36 21.17 17.49 -5.69
N PHE A 37 21.61 16.23 -5.66
CA PHE A 37 20.73 15.07 -5.86
C PHE A 37 19.63 14.86 -4.79
N PRO A 38 19.80 15.15 -3.49
CA PRO A 38 18.77 14.85 -2.50
C PRO A 38 17.54 15.78 -2.58
N PHE A 39 17.56 16.83 -3.41
CA PHE A 39 16.40 17.70 -3.63
C PHE A 39 15.51 17.28 -4.81
N ALA A 40 15.94 16.30 -5.61
CA ALA A 40 15.22 15.86 -6.81
C ALA A 40 14.41 14.58 -6.60
N THR A 41 14.59 13.87 -5.48
CA THR A 41 13.68 12.78 -5.12
C THR A 41 12.54 13.39 -4.32
N PRO A 42 11.33 13.55 -4.89
CA PRO A 42 10.17 13.66 -4.03
C PRO A 42 10.22 12.43 -3.13
N LEU A 43 10.35 12.67 -1.82
CA LEU A 43 9.98 11.69 -0.81
C LEU A 43 8.61 11.21 -1.29
N HIS A 44 8.54 9.99 -1.83
CA HIS A 44 7.26 9.36 -2.08
C HIS A 44 6.69 9.17 -0.68
N ALA A 45 5.96 10.19 -0.20
CA ALA A 45 4.94 9.99 0.79
C ALA A 45 4.22 8.75 0.28
N ALA A 46 4.21 7.69 1.09
CA ALA A 46 3.37 6.54 0.83
C ALA A 46 2.01 7.12 0.45
N ALA A 47 1.64 6.98 -0.82
CA ALA A 47 0.30 7.35 -1.23
C ALA A 47 -0.56 6.49 -0.32
N GLU A 48 -1.28 7.10 0.61
CA GLU A 48 -2.45 6.45 1.18
C GLU A 48 -3.25 6.05 -0.06
N GLU A 49 -3.29 4.74 -0.35
CA GLU A 49 -4.20 4.22 -1.37
C GLU A 49 -5.58 4.65 -0.89
N GLU A 50 -6.09 5.70 -1.53
CA GLU A 50 -7.35 6.31 -1.19
C GLU A 50 -8.41 5.23 -1.39
N ASP A 51 -9.05 4.79 -0.30
CA ASP A 51 -10.02 3.69 -0.33
C ASP A 51 -11.15 4.03 -1.31
N PRO A 52 -11.25 3.35 -2.47
CA PRO A 52 -12.26 3.67 -3.47
C PRO A 52 -13.69 3.39 -2.96
N CYS A 53 -13.81 2.53 -1.95
CA CYS A 53 -15.09 2.09 -1.41
C CYS A 53 -15.58 2.93 -0.23
N ALA A 54 -14.73 3.79 0.37
CA ALA A 54 -15.08 4.55 1.57
C ALA A 54 -16.34 5.41 1.41
N LYS A 55 -16.54 5.95 0.20
CA LYS A 55 -17.64 6.87 -0.08
C LYS A 55 -18.99 6.16 -0.24
N ASP A 56 -19.01 5.14 -1.10
CA ASP A 56 -20.24 4.44 -1.51
C ASP A 56 -20.53 3.20 -0.64
N GLY A 57 -19.50 2.67 0.02
CA GLY A 57 -19.52 1.51 0.89
C GLY A 57 -19.24 0.19 0.16
N LEU A 58 -18.93 -0.84 0.93
CA LEU A 58 -18.76 -2.20 0.45
C LEU A 58 -20.13 -2.89 0.35
N HIS A 59 -20.41 -3.46 -0.82
CA HIS A 59 -21.60 -4.26 -1.11
C HIS A 59 -21.35 -5.70 -0.72
N ILE A 60 -21.87 -6.11 0.44
CA ILE A 60 -21.70 -7.45 0.97
C ILE A 60 -22.93 -8.28 0.61
N ARG A 61 -22.75 -9.39 -0.09
CA ARG A 61 -23.83 -10.32 -0.45
C ARG A 61 -23.84 -11.57 0.44
N ASN A 62 -25.03 -11.99 0.89
CA ASN A 62 -25.21 -13.30 1.53
C ASN A 62 -25.28 -14.39 0.44
N GLU A 63 -24.20 -15.12 0.23
CA GLU A 63 -24.12 -16.30 -0.65
C GLU A 63 -24.04 -17.60 0.18
N THR A 64 -24.47 -17.57 1.45
CA THR A 64 -24.62 -18.79 2.26
C THR A 64 -25.86 -19.57 1.86
N THR A 65 -25.99 -20.84 2.23
CA THR A 65 -27.17 -21.65 1.88
C THR A 65 -28.41 -21.35 2.74
N ILE A 66 -28.34 -20.38 3.65
CA ILE A 66 -29.40 -20.06 4.61
C ILE A 66 -29.64 -18.54 4.70
N ASP A 67 -30.81 -18.15 5.18
CA ASP A 67 -31.01 -16.78 5.61
C ASP A 67 -30.27 -16.56 6.93
N LEU A 68 -29.65 -15.39 7.05
CA LEU A 68 -28.91 -14.97 8.25
C LEU A 68 -29.65 -13.84 8.94
N TRP A 69 -29.26 -13.52 10.16
CA TRP A 69 -29.75 -12.35 10.88
C TRP A 69 -28.60 -11.38 11.09
N VAL A 70 -28.87 -10.08 11.00
CA VAL A 70 -27.84 -9.06 11.12
C VAL A 70 -28.25 -7.94 12.05
N LYS A 71 -27.25 -7.35 12.71
CA LYS A 71 -27.36 -6.02 13.32
C LYS A 71 -26.34 -5.12 12.67
N LYS A 72 -26.81 -3.98 12.19
CA LYS A 72 -25.96 -2.90 11.69
C LYS A 72 -25.96 -1.76 12.71
N ASN A 73 -24.79 -1.29 13.12
CA ASN A 73 -24.62 -0.14 14.03
C ASN A 73 -25.42 -0.28 15.33
N ASP A 74 -25.35 -1.45 15.99
CA ASP A 74 -26.15 -1.78 17.19
C ASP A 74 -27.68 -1.63 17.01
N GLY A 75 -28.14 -1.64 15.75
CA GLY A 75 -29.55 -1.50 15.40
C GLY A 75 -30.40 -2.73 15.68
N ALA A 76 -31.59 -2.74 15.06
CA ALA A 76 -32.51 -3.87 15.15
C ALA A 76 -31.91 -5.14 14.53
N CYS A 77 -32.27 -6.29 15.09
CA CYS A 77 -31.99 -7.60 14.50
C CYS A 77 -32.89 -7.81 13.28
N THR A 78 -32.32 -7.82 12.08
CA THR A 78 -33.07 -7.93 10.82
C THR A 78 -32.67 -9.17 10.03
N LEU A 79 -33.64 -9.80 9.37
CA LEU A 79 -33.39 -10.92 8.48
C LEU A 79 -32.60 -10.44 7.25
N TRP A 80 -31.48 -11.10 6.98
CA TRP A 80 -30.67 -10.93 5.79
C TRP A 80 -30.83 -12.15 4.89
N THR A 81 -31.76 -12.02 3.95
CA THR A 81 -32.14 -13.12 3.04
C THR A 81 -31.00 -13.49 2.10
N HIS A 82 -30.99 -14.76 1.69
CA HIS A 82 -30.06 -15.26 0.69
C HIS A 82 -30.04 -14.40 -0.59
N HIS A 83 -28.86 -14.23 -1.18
CA HIS A 83 -28.52 -13.35 -2.30
C HIS A 83 -28.79 -11.85 -2.11
N HIS A 84 -29.27 -11.42 -0.94
CA HIS A 84 -29.50 -10.01 -0.67
C HIS A 84 -28.19 -9.29 -0.34
N ILE A 85 -28.11 -8.01 -0.68
CA ILE A 85 -26.92 -7.18 -0.48
C ILE A 85 -27.17 -6.23 0.68
N ILE A 86 -26.16 -6.06 1.53
CA ILE A 86 -26.07 -5.01 2.54
C ILE A 86 -24.87 -4.14 2.20
N ILE A 87 -25.01 -2.83 2.43
CA ILE A 87 -23.93 -1.87 2.21
C ILE A 87 -23.35 -1.48 3.57
N ILE A 88 -22.03 -1.56 3.72
CA ILE A 88 -21.28 -1.19 4.93
C ILE A 88 -20.24 -0.12 4.59
N LYS A 89 -20.19 0.93 5.39
CA LYS A 89 -19.21 2.02 5.31
C LYS A 89 -18.12 1.87 6.39
N PRO A 90 -17.00 2.62 6.32
CA PRO A 90 -15.93 2.53 7.32
C PRO A 90 -16.39 2.73 8.76
N GLU A 91 -17.36 3.62 9.00
CA GLU A 91 -17.92 3.87 10.33
C GLU A 91 -18.98 2.86 10.78
N ASP A 92 -19.43 1.99 9.88
CA ASP A 92 -20.49 1.02 10.17
C ASP A 92 -19.93 -0.23 10.86
N THR A 93 -20.74 -0.82 11.75
CA THR A 93 -20.50 -2.15 12.30
C THR A 93 -21.50 -3.13 11.72
N LEU A 94 -21.04 -4.36 11.43
CA LEU A 94 -21.88 -5.46 10.97
C LEU A 94 -21.69 -6.67 11.86
N GLU A 95 -22.76 -7.09 12.53
CA GLU A 95 -22.81 -8.34 13.27
C GLU A 95 -23.75 -9.32 12.57
N ILE A 96 -23.29 -10.56 12.43
CA ILE A 96 -23.97 -11.59 11.65
C ILE A 96 -24.26 -12.76 12.57
N PHE A 97 -25.51 -13.22 12.57
CA PHE A 97 -26.06 -14.18 13.49
C PHE A 97 -26.78 -15.31 12.76
N SER A 98 -26.79 -16.49 13.38
CA SER A 98 -27.51 -17.67 12.90
C SER A 98 -28.94 -17.79 13.45
N ASP A 99 -29.32 -16.91 14.38
CA ASP A 99 -30.61 -16.97 15.08
C ASP A 99 -31.37 -15.64 15.04
N LEU A 100 -32.69 -15.73 15.14
CA LEU A 100 -33.62 -14.59 15.06
C LEU A 100 -33.52 -13.59 16.22
N THR A 101 -32.88 -13.97 17.33
CA THR A 101 -32.70 -13.09 18.48
C THR A 101 -31.36 -12.34 18.44
N CYS A 102 -30.53 -12.63 17.44
CA CYS A 102 -29.16 -12.11 17.33
C CYS A 102 -28.35 -12.38 18.61
N SER A 103 -28.35 -13.64 19.07
CA SER A 103 -27.62 -14.08 20.27
C SER A 103 -26.39 -14.96 19.95
N THR A 104 -26.37 -15.58 18.77
CA THR A 104 -25.37 -16.56 18.32
C THR A 104 -24.70 -16.05 17.06
N LEU A 105 -23.46 -15.56 17.19
CA LEU A 105 -22.68 -15.11 16.05
C LEU A 105 -22.48 -16.24 15.04
N TYR A 106 -22.70 -15.94 13.77
CA TYR A 106 -22.50 -16.89 12.67
C TYR A 106 -21.03 -17.18 12.41
N CYS A 107 -20.21 -16.13 12.42
CA CYS A 107 -18.78 -16.19 12.12
C CYS A 107 -17.90 -16.48 13.34
N GLY A 108 -18.49 -16.53 14.55
CA GLY A 108 -17.72 -16.56 15.81
C GLY A 108 -17.07 -15.22 16.18
N GLU A 109 -16.79 -14.37 15.20
CA GLU A 109 -16.28 -13.01 15.37
C GLU A 109 -17.09 -11.98 14.56
N LYS A 110 -16.82 -10.70 14.79
CA LYS A 110 -17.49 -9.58 14.12
C LYS A 110 -16.55 -9.03 13.05
N PRO A 111 -16.80 -9.29 11.75
CA PRO A 111 -15.94 -8.76 10.69
C PRO A 111 -16.05 -7.24 10.65
N SER A 112 -14.90 -6.58 10.57
CA SER A 112 -14.77 -5.14 10.41
C SER A 112 -14.89 -4.71 8.95
N TYR A 113 -15.02 -3.41 8.70
CA TYR A 113 -14.99 -2.87 7.34
C TYR A 113 -13.67 -3.23 6.64
N GLU A 114 -12.55 -3.11 7.37
CA GLU A 114 -11.20 -3.39 6.90
C GLU A 114 -11.04 -4.87 6.50
N ASP A 115 -11.69 -5.79 7.21
CA ASP A 115 -11.69 -7.21 6.85
C ASP A 115 -12.34 -7.44 5.49
N PHE A 116 -13.46 -6.76 5.20
CA PHE A 116 -14.12 -6.86 3.89
C PHE A 116 -13.30 -6.17 2.80
N GLN A 117 -12.74 -4.99 3.09
CA GLN A 117 -11.93 -4.24 2.14
C GLN A 117 -10.68 -5.03 1.73
N PHE A 118 -10.02 -5.70 2.68
CA PHE A 118 -8.85 -6.53 2.39
C PHE A 118 -9.16 -7.70 1.45
N ILE A 119 -10.41 -8.18 1.44
CA ILE A 119 -10.86 -9.28 0.60
C ILE A 119 -11.18 -8.81 -0.84
N ASP A 120 -11.63 -7.57 -1.01
CA ASP A 120 -11.87 -6.96 -2.32
C ASP A 120 -10.53 -6.65 -3.02
N LYS A 121 -10.07 -7.59 -3.84
CA LYS A 121 -8.78 -7.49 -4.53
C LYS A 121 -8.87 -6.70 -5.83
N ASN A 122 -10.07 -6.53 -6.37
CA ASN A 122 -10.28 -5.94 -7.68
C ASN A 122 -10.76 -4.47 -7.57
N GLY A 123 -11.17 -4.04 -6.39
CA GLY A 123 -11.57 -2.66 -6.08
C GLY A 123 -12.95 -2.29 -6.62
N ASP A 124 -13.81 -3.27 -6.90
CA ASP A 124 -15.19 -3.03 -7.35
C ASP A 124 -16.17 -2.82 -6.19
N CYS A 125 -15.68 -2.92 -4.95
CA CYS A 125 -16.40 -2.75 -3.71
C CYS A 125 -17.45 -3.82 -3.44
N ARG A 126 -17.24 -5.06 -3.92
CA ARG A 126 -18.23 -6.14 -3.80
C ARG A 126 -17.61 -7.38 -3.18
N VAL A 127 -18.20 -7.80 -2.07
CA VAL A 127 -17.74 -8.96 -1.31
C VAL A 127 -18.92 -9.89 -1.08
N LYS A 128 -18.67 -11.19 -0.98
CA LYS A 128 -19.68 -12.19 -0.61
C LYS A 128 -19.26 -12.98 0.61
N ILE A 129 -20.25 -13.29 1.43
CA ILE A 129 -20.14 -14.25 2.52
C ILE A 129 -20.65 -15.60 2.01
N LEU A 130 -19.79 -16.61 2.08
CA LEU A 130 -20.07 -18.00 1.74
C LEU A 130 -20.34 -18.82 3.01
N PRO A 131 -20.86 -20.06 2.88
CA PRO A 131 -21.07 -20.95 4.02
C PRO A 131 -19.81 -21.09 4.89
N SER A 132 -20.02 -21.30 6.20
CA SER A 132 -18.95 -21.38 7.19
C SER A 132 -18.17 -20.08 7.37
N CYS A 133 -18.81 -18.94 7.08
CA CYS A 133 -18.23 -17.60 7.15
C CYS A 133 -16.93 -17.44 6.33
N THR A 134 -16.89 -18.02 5.13
CA THR A 134 -15.78 -17.75 4.20
C THR A 134 -16.07 -16.45 3.44
N LEU A 135 -15.17 -15.47 3.53
CA LEU A 135 -15.24 -14.24 2.73
C LEU A 135 -14.58 -14.45 1.37
N SER A 136 -15.18 -13.88 0.33
CA SER A 136 -14.63 -13.91 -1.03
C SER A 136 -14.95 -12.62 -1.77
N ASP A 137 -14.01 -12.20 -2.60
CA ASP A 137 -14.26 -11.24 -3.68
C ASP A 137 -15.38 -11.76 -4.60
N MET A 138 -16.22 -10.87 -5.14
CA MET A 138 -17.40 -11.26 -5.93
C MET A 138 -17.09 -11.71 -7.35
#